data_AF-A0A8J9X2E1-F1
#
_entry.id   AF-A0A8J9X2E1-F1
#
_cell.length_a   1.000
_cell.length_b   1.000
_cell.length_c   1.000
_cell.angle_alpha   90.00
_cell.angle_beta   90.00
_cell.angle_gamma   90.00
#
_symmetry.space_group_name_H-M   'P 1'
#
loop_
_entity.id
_entity.type
_entity.pdbx_description
1 polymer ?
#
loop_
_entity_poly.entity_id
_entity_poly.type
_entity_poly.pdbx_seq_one_letter_code
_entity_poly.pdbx_strand_id
1 'polypeptide(L)'
;MIRSLAVTNNPLALIARRSLATVVAASKHVHEGPSAAAKHCIDLEEQYGAHNYHPLPVVLTKAKNTRVYDVDGREYYDFLSAYSAVNQGHCHPKLIQALTEQANKLTLTSRAFHNDSLGEYSKFVTEYFGYDRVLPMNTGVEGGETAIKLARRWGYAVKGIPPNQARVLFANHNFWGRTLAAVSSSSDPTAFRGFGPYMPGFSHVPFNDLGSLEMEFEKD
;
A
#
# COMPACT_ATOMS: atom_id res chain seq x y z
N MET A 1 -14.25 1.25 -23.63
CA MET A 1 -14.31 2.73 -23.66
C MET A 1 -14.85 3.24 -22.31
N ILE A 2 -14.03 3.19 -21.25
CA ILE A 2 -14.32 3.76 -19.94
C ILE A 2 -13.51 5.05 -19.86
N ARG A 3 -14.14 6.18 -20.16
CA ARG A 3 -13.54 7.50 -19.87
C ARG A 3 -13.71 7.77 -18.38
N SER A 4 -12.65 7.60 -17.60
CA SER A 4 -12.58 8.16 -16.24
C SER A 4 -11.65 9.37 -16.24
N LEU A 5 -12.17 10.48 -16.75
CA LEU A 5 -11.72 11.82 -16.39
C LEU A 5 -12.74 12.36 -15.40
N ALA A 6 -12.55 12.08 -14.11
CA ALA A 6 -13.20 12.84 -13.06
C ALA A 6 -12.27 13.97 -12.63
N VAL A 7 -12.48 15.10 -13.29
CA VAL A 7 -12.18 16.44 -12.78
C VAL A 7 -12.80 16.53 -11.38
N THR A 8 -11.97 16.58 -10.34
CA THR A 8 -12.38 17.07 -9.02
C THR A 8 -11.35 18.10 -8.59
N ASN A 9 -11.82 19.31 -8.27
CA ASN A 9 -11.02 20.39 -7.69
C ASN A 9 -10.71 20.05 -6.22
N ASN A 10 -9.95 18.97 -5.99
CA ASN A 10 -9.41 18.68 -4.67
C ASN A 10 -8.00 19.31 -4.58
N PRO A 11 -7.76 20.27 -3.68
CA PRO A 11 -6.46 20.92 -3.53
C PRO A 11 -5.33 19.92 -3.17
N LEU A 12 -5.64 18.77 -2.56
CA LEU A 12 -4.65 17.72 -2.28
C LEU A 12 -4.31 16.87 -3.52
N ALA A 13 -5.29 16.62 -4.41
CA ALA A 13 -5.02 15.99 -5.71
C ALA A 13 -4.24 16.92 -6.63
N LEU A 14 -4.39 18.24 -6.47
CA LEU A 14 -3.61 19.26 -7.16
C LEU A 14 -2.16 19.32 -6.66
N ILE A 15 -1.93 19.08 -5.36
CA ILE A 15 -0.58 18.95 -4.78
C ILE A 15 0.10 17.66 -5.25
N ALA A 16 -0.62 16.52 -5.30
CA ALA A 16 -0.10 15.28 -5.87
C ALA A 16 0.25 15.42 -7.37
N ARG A 17 -0.61 16.09 -8.15
CA ARG A 17 -0.33 16.39 -9.57
C ARG A 17 0.83 17.37 -9.76
N ARG A 18 0.98 18.38 -8.89
CA ARG A 18 2.14 19.28 -8.90
C ARG A 18 3.42 18.58 -8.45
N SER A 19 3.33 17.65 -7.51
CA SER A 19 4.46 16.82 -7.08
C SER A 19 4.92 15.90 -8.22
N LEU A 20 4.00 15.17 -8.87
CA LEU A 20 4.31 14.30 -10.01
C LEU A 20 4.82 15.07 -11.25
N ALA A 21 4.31 16.27 -11.52
CA ALA A 21 4.82 17.12 -12.60
C ALA A 21 6.19 17.75 -12.27
N THR A 22 6.54 17.88 -10.99
CA THR A 22 7.85 18.41 -10.55
C THR A 22 8.92 17.31 -10.44
N VAL A 23 8.51 16.03 -10.38
CA VAL A 23 9.43 14.86 -10.36
C VAL A 23 10.19 14.69 -11.69
N VAL A 24 9.81 15.39 -12.76
CA VAL A 24 10.47 15.34 -14.09
C VAL A 24 11.07 16.69 -14.50
N ALA A 25 11.42 17.56 -13.54
CA ALA A 25 12.00 18.88 -13.83
C ALA A 25 13.51 18.93 -13.60
N ALA A 26 14.29 18.16 -14.36
CA ALA A 26 15.74 18.40 -14.54
C ALA A 26 16.32 17.67 -15.77
N SER A 27 15.74 17.84 -16.97
CA SER A 27 16.49 17.59 -18.20
C SER A 27 15.93 18.45 -19.33
N LYS A 28 16.80 19.15 -20.07
CA LYS A 28 16.47 20.02 -21.21
C LYS A 28 16.07 19.22 -22.46
N HIS A 29 15.35 18.12 -22.30
CA HIS A 29 14.79 17.36 -23.41
C HIS A 29 13.31 17.67 -23.53
N VAL A 30 12.98 18.33 -24.64
CA VAL A 30 11.62 18.56 -25.14
C VAL A 30 10.82 17.25 -25.04
N HIS A 31 9.57 17.33 -24.60
CA HIS A 31 8.60 16.23 -24.55
C HIS A 31 8.32 15.68 -25.96
N GLU A 32 9.25 14.89 -26.49
CA GLU A 32 8.95 13.90 -27.50
C GLU A 32 8.12 12.80 -26.81
N GLY A 33 7.11 12.27 -27.50
CA GLY A 33 6.29 11.17 -27.00
C GLY A 33 7.12 9.92 -26.65
N PRO A 34 6.51 8.86 -26.10
CA PRO A 34 7.24 7.65 -25.75
C PRO A 34 8.00 7.11 -26.97
N SER A 35 9.24 6.67 -26.77
CA SER A 35 10.04 6.04 -27.81
C SER A 35 9.36 4.77 -28.36
N ALA A 36 9.83 4.24 -29.49
CA ALA A 36 9.29 2.99 -30.02
C ALA A 36 9.41 1.82 -29.01
N ALA A 37 10.50 1.78 -28.24
CA ALA A 37 10.71 0.79 -27.18
C ALA A 37 9.71 0.98 -26.03
N ALA A 38 9.56 2.21 -25.54
CA ALA A 38 8.60 2.53 -24.49
C ALA A 38 7.16 2.23 -24.94
N LYS A 39 6.80 2.62 -26.18
CA LYS A 39 5.49 2.37 -26.76
C LYS A 39 5.20 0.87 -26.86
N HIS A 40 6.17 0.07 -27.29
CA HIS A 40 6.00 -1.38 -27.34
C HIS A 40 5.64 -1.98 -25.98
N CYS A 41 6.35 -1.58 -24.91
CA CYS A 41 6.04 -2.04 -23.54
C CYS A 41 4.65 -1.58 -23.07
N ILE A 42 4.30 -0.31 -23.30
CA ILE A 42 3.00 0.27 -22.92
C ILE A 42 1.85 -0.42 -23.66
N ASP A 43 2.00 -0.67 -24.97
CA ASP A 43 0.98 -1.32 -25.79
C ASP A 43 0.71 -2.76 -25.30
N LEU A 44 1.76 -3.49 -24.90
CA LEU A 44 1.61 -4.83 -24.32
C LEU A 44 0.85 -4.78 -22.99
N GLU A 45 1.18 -3.84 -22.10
CA GLU A 45 0.46 -3.67 -20.83
C GLU A 45 -1.00 -3.26 -21.06
N GLU A 46 -1.28 -2.37 -22.00
CA GLU A 46 -2.64 -1.94 -22.35
C GLU A 46 -3.48 -3.10 -22.92
N GLN A 47 -2.86 -3.97 -23.73
CA GLN A 47 -3.55 -5.09 -24.37
C GLN A 47 -3.85 -6.23 -23.38
N TYR A 48 -2.90 -6.56 -22.50
CA TYR A 48 -2.96 -7.77 -21.68
C TYR A 48 -3.19 -7.50 -20.18
N GLY A 49 -2.96 -6.28 -19.72
CA GLY A 49 -3.13 -5.87 -18.32
C GLY A 49 -4.56 -5.44 -18.00
N ALA A 50 -4.94 -5.58 -16.73
CA ALA A 50 -6.20 -5.00 -16.24
C ALA A 50 -6.09 -3.47 -16.14
N HIS A 51 -7.14 -2.77 -16.53
CA HIS A 51 -7.17 -1.29 -16.59
C HIS A 51 -7.50 -0.66 -15.23
N ASN A 52 -6.79 -1.07 -14.18
CA ASN A 52 -7.00 -0.59 -12.81
C ASN A 52 -5.99 0.49 -12.36
N TYR A 53 -5.03 0.84 -13.22
CA TYR A 53 -4.14 1.98 -13.07
C TYR A 53 -4.09 2.80 -14.35
N HIS A 54 -3.59 4.02 -14.23
CA HIS A 54 -3.27 4.89 -15.37
C HIS A 54 -1.85 5.44 -15.18
N PRO A 55 -0.81 4.63 -15.44
CA PRO A 55 0.59 5.00 -15.18
C PRO A 55 1.06 6.20 -16.01
N LEU A 56 2.16 6.83 -15.58
CA LEU A 56 2.89 7.75 -16.44
C LEU A 56 3.52 6.99 -17.62
N PRO A 57 3.67 7.60 -18.81
CA PRO A 57 4.27 6.95 -19.97
C PRO A 57 5.81 6.89 -19.88
N VAL A 58 6.33 6.35 -18.77
CA VAL A 58 7.76 6.16 -18.48
C VAL A 58 7.97 4.69 -18.15
N VAL A 59 8.80 4.01 -18.95
CA VAL A 59 9.04 2.57 -18.82
C VAL A 59 10.41 2.34 -18.18
N LEU A 60 10.42 2.06 -16.88
CA LEU A 60 11.64 1.83 -16.10
C LEU A 60 12.21 0.42 -16.37
N THR A 61 13.52 0.31 -16.55
CA THR A 61 14.21 -0.97 -16.80
C THR A 61 15.32 -1.30 -15.80
N LYS A 62 15.85 -0.29 -15.10
CA LYS A 62 16.93 -0.45 -14.14
C LYS A 62 16.76 0.54 -12.99
N ALA A 63 17.21 0.14 -11.80
CA ALA A 63 17.23 1.01 -10.63
C ALA A 63 18.44 0.73 -9.74
N LYS A 64 18.91 1.75 -9.03
CA LYS A 64 19.99 1.63 -8.03
C LYS A 64 19.89 2.78 -7.03
N ASN A 65 19.81 2.46 -5.75
CA ASN A 65 19.66 3.44 -4.67
C ASN A 65 18.47 4.37 -4.96
N THR A 66 18.71 5.68 -5.09
CA THR A 66 17.67 6.68 -5.33
C THR A 66 17.40 6.98 -6.81
N ARG A 67 18.03 6.23 -7.73
CA ARG A 67 17.97 6.47 -9.17
C ARG A 67 17.30 5.34 -9.92
N VAL A 68 16.53 5.70 -10.93
CA VAL A 68 15.90 4.78 -11.89
C VAL A 68 16.24 5.20 -13.31
N TYR A 69 16.24 4.23 -14.22
CA TYR A 69 16.59 4.41 -15.63
C TYR A 69 15.48 3.84 -16.49
N ASP A 70 15.04 4.59 -17.49
CA ASP A 70 14.09 4.09 -18.48
C ASP A 70 14.76 3.25 -19.58
N VAL A 71 13.94 2.64 -20.44
CA VAL A 71 14.39 1.83 -21.58
C VAL A 71 15.23 2.59 -22.61
N ASP A 72 15.16 3.93 -22.62
CA ASP A 72 15.98 4.80 -23.47
C ASP A 72 17.28 5.22 -22.77
N GLY A 73 17.52 4.76 -21.54
CA GLY A 73 18.69 5.07 -20.73
C GLY A 73 18.64 6.41 -20.00
N ARG A 74 17.50 7.11 -20.01
CA ARG A 74 17.35 8.37 -19.26
C ARG A 74 17.30 8.07 -17.77
N GLU A 75 18.05 8.84 -17.00
CA GLU A 75 18.13 8.74 -15.54
C GLU A 75 17.12 9.67 -14.86
N TYR A 76 16.48 9.19 -13.80
CA TYR A 76 15.58 9.95 -12.95
C TYR A 76 15.92 9.73 -11.48
N TYR A 77 15.67 10.73 -10.64
CA TYR A 77 15.58 10.54 -9.20
C TYR A 77 14.18 10.04 -8.83
N ASP A 78 14.10 8.97 -8.04
CA ASP A 78 12.83 8.46 -7.55
C ASP A 78 12.38 9.18 -6.28
N PHE A 79 11.51 10.17 -6.46
CA PHE A 79 10.87 10.92 -5.37
C PHE A 79 9.58 10.27 -4.85
N LEU A 80 9.16 9.14 -5.41
CA LEU A 80 8.00 8.38 -4.94
C LEU A 80 8.43 7.24 -4.01
N SER A 81 9.60 6.64 -4.26
CA SER A 81 10.13 5.48 -3.52
C SER A 81 9.12 4.34 -3.39
N ALA A 82 8.36 4.11 -4.48
CA ALA A 82 7.26 3.16 -4.53
C ALA A 82 6.32 3.28 -3.31
N TYR A 83 5.89 4.50 -2.99
CA TYR A 83 5.07 4.81 -1.81
C TYR A 83 5.76 4.42 -0.50
N SER A 84 7.05 4.76 -0.36
CA SER A 84 7.91 4.44 0.79
C SER A 84 8.27 2.95 0.95
N ALA A 85 8.01 2.09 -0.04
CA ALA A 85 8.39 0.68 0.04
C ALA A 85 9.91 0.45 -0.12
N VAL A 86 10.60 1.30 -0.88
CA VAL A 86 12.05 1.19 -1.14
C VAL A 86 12.85 2.25 -0.40
N ASN A 87 12.55 2.45 0.89
CA ASN A 87 13.24 3.46 1.73
C ASN A 87 14.76 3.26 1.82
N GLN A 88 15.24 2.02 1.70
CA GLN A 88 16.66 1.66 1.69
C GLN A 88 17.34 1.95 0.34
N GLY A 89 16.57 2.40 -0.65
CA GLY A 89 16.98 2.52 -2.04
C GLY A 89 16.78 1.24 -2.85
N HIS A 90 16.55 1.40 -4.15
CA HIS A 90 16.39 0.32 -5.11
C HIS A 90 17.61 -0.60 -5.13
N CYS A 91 17.36 -1.91 -5.14
CA CYS A 91 18.39 -2.94 -5.27
C CYS A 91 19.55 -2.80 -4.26
N HIS A 92 19.24 -2.44 -3.01
CA HIS A 92 20.26 -2.26 -1.96
C HIS A 92 21.12 -3.55 -1.81
N PRO A 93 22.46 -3.48 -1.92
CA PRO A 93 23.32 -4.67 -2.04
C PRO A 93 23.15 -5.69 -0.92
N LYS A 94 23.02 -5.23 0.34
CA LYS A 94 22.79 -6.13 1.48
C LYS A 94 21.46 -6.89 1.41
N LEU A 95 20.41 -6.26 0.88
CA LEU A 95 19.08 -6.90 0.77
C LEU A 95 19.06 -7.90 -0.37
N ILE A 96 19.67 -7.56 -1.51
CA ILE A 96 19.81 -8.48 -2.65
C ILE A 96 20.65 -9.70 -2.24
N GLN A 97 21.76 -9.50 -1.54
CA GLN A 97 22.57 -10.61 -1.04
C GLN A 97 21.77 -11.52 -0.10
N ALA A 98 21.10 -10.96 0.91
CA ALA A 98 20.29 -11.74 1.86
C ALA A 98 19.16 -12.52 1.16
N LEU A 99 18.49 -11.89 0.17
CA LEU A 99 17.47 -12.54 -0.65
C LEU A 99 18.06 -13.72 -1.44
N THR A 100 19.16 -13.52 -2.16
CA THR A 100 19.77 -14.55 -3.00
C THR A 100 20.33 -15.71 -2.17
N GLU A 101 20.96 -15.44 -1.03
CA GLU A 101 21.47 -16.47 -0.13
C GLU A 101 20.33 -17.34 0.41
N GLN A 102 19.26 -16.73 0.93
CA GLN A 102 18.11 -17.49 1.46
C GLN A 102 17.36 -18.23 0.35
N ALA A 103 17.21 -17.64 -0.84
CA ALA A 103 16.51 -18.27 -1.96
C ALA A 103 17.23 -19.54 -2.47
N ASN A 104 18.56 -19.58 -2.39
CA ASN A 104 19.36 -20.77 -2.71
C ASN A 104 19.32 -21.84 -1.60
N LYS A 105 18.78 -21.51 -0.41
CA LYS A 105 18.70 -22.42 0.74
C LYS A 105 17.29 -22.98 0.94
N LEU A 106 16.30 -22.11 1.14
CA LEU A 106 14.91 -22.47 1.44
C LEU A 106 14.00 -21.23 1.29
N THR A 107 12.98 -21.32 0.45
CA THR A 107 12.07 -20.18 0.18
C THR A 107 10.74 -20.27 0.94
N LEU A 108 10.14 -21.46 1.00
CA LEU A 108 8.79 -21.61 1.52
C LEU A 108 8.63 -22.92 2.30
N THR A 109 8.25 -22.77 3.57
CA THR A 109 7.62 -23.83 4.35
C THR A 109 6.20 -23.41 4.64
N SER A 110 5.24 -24.33 4.55
CA SER A 110 3.93 -24.06 5.14
C SER A 110 4.10 -23.84 6.65
N ARG A 111 3.15 -23.15 7.28
CA ARG A 111 3.15 -22.97 8.74
C ARG A 111 2.94 -24.27 9.53
N ALA A 112 2.75 -25.41 8.84
CA ALA A 112 2.76 -26.73 9.45
C ALA A 112 4.16 -27.18 9.87
N PHE A 113 5.21 -26.57 9.31
CA PHE A 113 6.60 -26.85 9.66
C PHE A 113 7.27 -25.60 10.25
N HIS A 114 8.23 -25.82 11.14
CA HIS A 114 9.15 -24.76 11.54
C HIS A 114 10.23 -24.58 10.48
N ASN A 115 10.73 -23.35 10.36
CA ASN A 115 11.97 -23.05 9.66
C ASN A 115 12.91 -22.29 10.60
N ASP A 116 14.17 -22.21 10.21
CA ASP A 116 15.27 -21.64 11.00
C ASP A 116 15.29 -20.11 11.02
N SER A 117 14.56 -19.43 10.13
CA SER A 117 14.56 -17.96 10.03
C SER A 117 13.40 -17.28 10.77
N LEU A 118 12.24 -17.93 10.88
CA LEU A 118 11.04 -17.30 11.44
C LEU A 118 11.19 -16.96 12.93
N GLY A 119 11.88 -17.81 13.69
CA GLY A 119 12.14 -17.58 15.12
C GLY A 119 13.02 -16.34 15.34
N GLU A 120 14.15 -16.28 14.63
CA GLU A 120 15.10 -15.16 14.67
C GLU A 120 14.46 -13.85 14.22
N TYR A 121 13.70 -13.87 13.12
CA TYR A 121 12.91 -12.73 12.67
C TYR A 121 11.91 -12.27 13.74
N SER A 122 11.19 -13.23 14.34
CA SER A 122 10.17 -12.91 15.33
C SER A 122 10.80 -12.22 16.54
N LYS A 123 11.89 -12.78 17.08
CA LYS A 123 12.67 -12.21 18.18
C LYS A 123 13.16 -10.80 17.84
N PHE A 124 13.83 -10.64 16.71
CA PHE A 124 14.37 -9.36 16.26
C PHE A 124 13.30 -8.26 16.22
N VAL A 125 12.16 -8.53 15.57
CA VAL A 125 11.09 -7.53 15.42
C VAL A 125 10.45 -7.20 16.76
N THR A 126 10.21 -8.20 17.61
CA THR A 126 9.63 -7.97 18.94
C THR A 126 10.55 -7.14 19.85
N GLU A 127 11.86 -7.43 19.86
CA GLU A 127 12.84 -6.68 20.64
C GLU A 127 13.03 -5.26 20.11
N TYR A 128 13.04 -5.09 18.80
CA TYR A 128 13.24 -3.79 18.16
C TYR A 128 12.08 -2.82 18.41
N PHE A 129 10.84 -3.30 18.34
CA PHE A 129 9.64 -2.45 18.52
C PHE A 129 9.02 -2.52 19.92
N GLY A 130 9.52 -3.38 20.82
CA GLY A 130 9.03 -3.51 22.19
C GLY A 130 7.67 -4.19 22.33
N TYR A 131 7.37 -5.19 21.49
CA TYR A 131 6.13 -5.97 21.53
C TYR A 131 6.38 -7.40 22.02
N ASP A 132 5.39 -8.04 22.64
CA ASP A 132 5.54 -9.42 23.12
C ASP A 132 5.53 -10.46 21.99
N ARG A 133 4.78 -10.21 20.91
CA ARG A 133 4.52 -11.19 19.83
C ARG A 133 4.38 -10.48 18.49
N VAL A 134 4.71 -11.19 17.41
CA VAL A 134 4.50 -10.75 16.02
C VAL A 134 3.71 -11.82 15.24
N LEU A 135 2.86 -11.36 14.32
CA LEU A 135 2.15 -12.20 13.38
C LEU A 135 2.45 -11.70 11.94
N PRO A 136 3.45 -12.28 11.25
CA PRO A 136 3.82 -11.81 9.91
C PRO A 136 2.74 -12.13 8.88
N MET A 137 2.57 -11.19 7.93
CA MET A 137 1.68 -11.26 6.78
C MET A 137 2.45 -10.84 5.52
N ASN A 138 1.83 -10.93 4.35
CA ASN A 138 2.50 -10.63 3.07
C ASN A 138 2.24 -9.18 2.64
N THR A 139 1.02 -8.69 2.83
CA THR A 139 0.62 -7.34 2.39
C THR A 139 0.15 -6.47 3.56
N GLY A 140 0.16 -5.15 3.37
CA GLY A 140 -0.36 -4.20 4.37
C GLY A 140 -1.84 -4.44 4.71
N VAL A 141 -2.66 -4.81 3.72
CA VAL A 141 -4.09 -5.07 3.95
C VAL A 141 -4.34 -6.34 4.76
N GLU A 142 -3.54 -7.39 4.58
CA GLU A 142 -3.61 -8.58 5.46
C GLU A 142 -3.24 -8.24 6.90
N GLY A 143 -2.29 -7.31 7.11
CA GLY A 143 -1.98 -6.75 8.42
C GLY A 143 -3.19 -6.03 9.04
N GLY A 144 -3.88 -5.16 8.28
CA GLY A 144 -5.09 -4.48 8.73
C GLY A 144 -6.26 -5.42 9.03
N GLU A 145 -6.52 -6.40 8.16
CA GLU A 145 -7.55 -7.43 8.36
C GLU A 145 -7.27 -8.23 9.64
N THR A 146 -6.01 -8.60 9.86
CA THR A 146 -5.57 -9.29 11.08
C THR A 146 -5.79 -8.42 12.32
N ALA A 147 -5.41 -7.15 12.28
CA ALA A 147 -5.59 -6.24 13.41
C ALA A 147 -7.07 -6.11 13.78
N ILE A 148 -7.96 -5.96 12.80
CA ILE A 148 -9.42 -5.91 13.01
C ILE A 148 -9.94 -7.22 13.61
N LYS A 149 -9.48 -8.36 13.10
CA LYS A 149 -9.88 -9.68 13.63
C LYS A 149 -9.44 -9.87 15.07
N LEU A 150 -8.20 -9.48 15.40
CA LEU A 150 -7.68 -9.54 16.76
C LEU A 150 -8.47 -8.62 17.71
N ALA A 151 -8.71 -7.36 17.31
CA ALA A 151 -9.48 -6.39 18.08
C ALA A 151 -10.91 -6.87 18.33
N ARG A 152 -11.60 -7.39 17.31
CA ARG A 152 -12.96 -7.96 17.46
C ARG A 152 -12.97 -9.18 18.37
N ARG A 153 -12.04 -10.14 18.18
CA ARG A 153 -11.95 -11.34 19.01
C ARG A 153 -11.67 -10.99 20.47
N TRP A 154 -10.78 -10.04 20.73
CA TRP A 154 -10.51 -9.53 22.07
C TRP A 154 -11.73 -8.80 22.65
N GLY A 155 -12.41 -7.97 21.85
CA GLY A 155 -13.63 -7.26 22.25
C GLY A 155 -14.72 -8.21 22.75
N TYR A 156 -14.91 -9.34 22.06
CA TYR A 156 -15.87 -10.36 22.49
C TYR A 156 -15.39 -11.19 23.68
N ALA A 157 -14.15 -11.70 23.62
CA ALA A 157 -13.67 -12.68 24.59
C ALA A 157 -13.19 -12.06 25.92
N VAL A 158 -12.75 -10.79 25.90
CA VAL A 158 -12.12 -10.13 27.04
C VAL A 158 -12.90 -8.90 27.48
N LYS A 159 -13.22 -7.98 26.56
CA LYS A 159 -14.02 -6.77 26.91
C LYS A 159 -15.49 -7.10 27.18
N GLY A 160 -15.99 -8.24 26.69
CA GLY A 160 -17.37 -8.68 26.90
C GLY A 160 -18.40 -7.99 26.02
N ILE A 161 -17.99 -7.46 24.86
CA ILE A 161 -18.93 -6.90 23.88
C ILE A 161 -19.91 -8.01 23.43
N PRO A 162 -21.22 -7.74 23.32
CA PRO A 162 -22.17 -8.74 22.84
C PRO A 162 -21.83 -9.26 21.43
N PRO A 163 -22.18 -10.51 21.10
CA PRO A 163 -21.89 -11.09 19.79
C PRO A 163 -22.36 -10.20 18.63
N ASN A 164 -21.49 -10.01 17.64
CA ASN A 164 -21.72 -9.20 16.43
C ASN A 164 -21.96 -7.70 16.66
N GLN A 165 -21.68 -7.17 17.85
CA GLN A 165 -21.83 -5.74 18.15
C GLN A 165 -20.51 -4.96 18.21
N ALA A 166 -19.36 -5.58 17.88
CA ALA A 166 -18.09 -4.87 17.88
C ALA A 166 -18.03 -3.82 16.75
N ARG A 167 -17.76 -2.57 17.13
CA ARG A 167 -17.54 -1.44 16.23
C ARG A 167 -16.04 -1.15 16.09
N VAL A 168 -15.62 -0.75 14.91
CA VAL A 168 -14.25 -0.25 14.66
C VAL A 168 -14.36 1.12 14.00
N LEU A 169 -13.72 2.11 14.62
CA LEU A 169 -13.70 3.49 14.15
C LEU A 169 -12.51 3.73 13.22
N PHE A 170 -12.77 4.40 12.10
CA PHE A 170 -11.75 4.84 11.15
C PHE A 170 -11.78 6.37 11.02
N ALA A 171 -10.63 6.99 10.77
CA ALA A 171 -10.60 8.38 10.36
C ALA A 171 -11.05 8.52 8.89
N ASN A 172 -11.72 9.62 8.55
CA ASN A 172 -11.99 9.97 7.16
C ASN A 172 -10.68 10.12 6.38
N HIS A 173 -10.73 9.78 5.09
CA HIS A 173 -9.59 9.72 4.19
C HIS A 173 -8.53 8.66 4.55
N ASN A 174 -8.91 7.65 5.36
CA ASN A 174 -8.04 6.50 5.61
C ASN A 174 -7.76 5.71 4.33
N PHE A 175 -6.59 5.06 4.29
CA PHE A 175 -6.24 4.05 3.31
C PHE A 175 -5.45 2.94 4.01
N TRP A 176 -5.97 1.72 3.98
CA TRP A 176 -5.29 0.55 4.54
C TRP A 176 -5.39 -0.68 3.64
N GLY A 177 -5.98 -0.55 2.45
CA GLY A 177 -6.05 -1.64 1.49
C GLY A 177 -7.18 -1.56 0.48
N ARG A 178 -7.40 -2.68 -0.21
CA ARG A 178 -8.40 -2.86 -1.27
C ARG A 178 -9.27 -4.12 -1.08
N THR A 179 -9.17 -4.81 0.05
CA THR A 179 -10.09 -5.92 0.37
C THR A 179 -11.51 -5.38 0.62
N LEU A 180 -12.50 -6.26 0.64
CA LEU A 180 -13.88 -5.85 0.92
C LEU A 180 -14.01 -5.12 2.25
N ALA A 181 -13.32 -5.56 3.32
CA ALA A 181 -13.36 -4.83 4.59
C ALA A 181 -12.71 -3.45 4.48
N ALA A 182 -11.58 -3.34 3.78
CA ALA A 182 -10.88 -2.06 3.59
C ALA A 182 -11.70 -1.05 2.79
N VAL A 183 -12.34 -1.47 1.70
CA VAL A 183 -13.21 -0.57 0.94
C VAL A 183 -14.51 -0.26 1.70
N SER A 184 -14.97 -1.16 2.57
CA SER A 184 -16.16 -0.93 3.42
C SER A 184 -15.95 0.13 4.50
N SER A 185 -14.70 0.40 4.88
CA SER A 185 -14.34 1.46 5.83
C SER A 185 -13.72 2.69 5.16
N SER A 186 -13.78 2.78 3.83
CA SER A 186 -13.22 3.91 3.09
C SER A 186 -14.23 5.05 2.97
N SER A 187 -13.75 6.28 3.11
CA SER A 187 -14.53 7.48 2.80
C SER A 187 -14.29 8.02 1.39
N ASP A 188 -13.51 7.31 0.56
CA ASP A 188 -13.24 7.67 -0.84
C ASP A 188 -14.19 6.90 -1.78
N PRO A 189 -15.16 7.56 -2.43
CA PRO A 189 -16.11 6.89 -3.33
C PRO A 189 -15.45 6.14 -4.48
N THR A 190 -14.25 6.54 -4.91
CA THR A 190 -13.53 5.84 -5.99
C THR A 190 -12.97 4.49 -5.52
N ALA A 191 -12.80 4.32 -4.20
CA ALA A 191 -12.26 3.10 -3.62
C ALA A 191 -13.32 2.00 -3.42
N PHE A 192 -14.60 2.35 -3.21
CA PHE A 192 -15.63 1.39 -2.80
C PHE A 192 -16.85 1.26 -3.73
N ARG A 193 -17.08 2.23 -4.61
CA ARG A 193 -18.29 2.26 -5.47
C ARG A 193 -18.37 1.00 -6.35
N GLY A 194 -19.50 0.30 -6.26
CA GLY A 194 -19.78 -0.88 -7.09
C GLY A 194 -19.31 -2.21 -6.50
N PHE A 195 -18.77 -2.23 -5.27
CA PHE A 195 -18.30 -3.45 -4.61
C PHE A 195 -19.21 -3.96 -3.47
N GLY A 196 -20.42 -3.40 -3.33
CA GLY A 196 -21.35 -3.78 -2.28
C GLY A 196 -21.85 -5.23 -2.38
N PRO A 197 -22.41 -5.80 -1.28
CA PRO A 197 -22.66 -5.16 0.02
C PRO A 197 -21.40 -4.98 0.88
N TYR A 198 -21.40 -3.94 1.72
CA TYR A 198 -20.25 -3.59 2.56
C TYR A 198 -20.26 -4.28 3.92
N MET A 199 -19.07 -4.47 4.50
CA MET A 199 -18.89 -5.05 5.82
C MET A 199 -19.48 -4.12 6.90
N PRO A 200 -20.36 -4.62 7.79
CA PRO A 200 -20.92 -3.83 8.87
C PRO A 200 -19.93 -3.65 10.03
N GLY A 201 -20.31 -2.80 10.98
CA GLY A 201 -19.53 -2.56 12.21
C GLY A 201 -18.32 -1.65 12.02
N PHE A 202 -18.31 -0.84 10.95
CA PHE A 202 -17.35 0.23 10.73
C PHE A 202 -18.05 1.59 10.85
N SER A 203 -17.41 2.52 11.54
CA SER A 203 -17.89 3.90 11.75
C SER A 203 -16.72 4.87 11.51
N HIS A 204 -17.02 6.14 11.25
CA HIS A 204 -16.02 7.10 10.80
C HIS A 204 -16.03 8.37 11.64
N VAL A 205 -14.86 8.97 11.83
CA VAL A 205 -14.68 10.30 12.43
C VAL A 205 -13.81 11.18 11.54
N PRO A 206 -13.94 12.52 11.59
CA PRO A 206 -12.97 13.41 10.93
C PRO A 206 -11.54 13.13 11.41
N PHE A 207 -10.58 13.16 10.50
CA PHE A 207 -9.16 13.05 10.88
C PHE A 207 -8.74 14.28 11.69
N ASN A 208 -7.93 14.06 12.73
CA ASN A 208 -7.43 15.11 13.63
C ASN A 208 -8.54 15.90 14.37
N ASP A 209 -9.61 15.21 14.77
CA ASP A 209 -10.69 15.76 15.59
C ASP A 209 -10.95 14.87 16.82
N LEU A 210 -10.44 15.31 17.97
CA LEU A 210 -10.57 14.58 19.23
C LEU A 210 -11.98 14.64 19.80
N GLY A 211 -12.71 15.74 19.59
CA GLY A 211 -14.08 15.88 20.11
C GLY A 211 -15.03 14.91 19.41
N SER A 212 -14.92 14.79 18.08
CA SER A 212 -15.67 13.78 17.32
C SER A 212 -15.31 12.36 17.75
N LEU A 213 -14.03 12.09 18.04
CA LEU A 213 -13.59 10.79 18.53
C LEU A 213 -14.14 10.46 19.92
N GLU A 214 -14.10 11.41 20.85
CA GLU A 214 -14.64 11.27 22.21
C GLU A 214 -16.15 10.98 22.18
N MET A 215 -16.91 11.75 21.42
CA MET A 215 -18.35 11.54 21.26
C MET A 215 -18.71 10.16 20.67
N GLU A 216 -17.85 9.55 19.84
CA GLU A 216 -18.10 8.19 19.34
C GLU A 216 -17.85 7.12 20.40
N PHE A 217 -16.89 7.31 21.30
CA PHE A 217 -16.60 6.38 22.41
C PHE A 217 -17.63 6.46 23.54
N GLU A 218 -18.26 7.62 23.76
CA GLU A 218 -19.35 7.77 24.76
C GLU A 218 -20.63 7.00 24.40
N LYS A 219 -20.76 6.52 23.16
CA LYS A 219 -21.92 5.74 22.69
C LYS A 219 -21.86 4.26 23.05
N ASP A 220 -20.69 3.76 23.47
CA ASP A 220 -20.38 2.34 23.74
C ASP A 220 -20.29 2.06 25.25
#